data_AF-A0A2Z4FPQ2-F1
#
_entry.id   AF-A0A2Z4FPQ2-F1
#
_cell.length_a   1.000
_cell.length_b   1.000
_cell.length_c   1.000
_cell.angle_alpha   90.00
_cell.angle_beta   90.00
_cell.angle_gamma   90.00
#
_symmetry.space_group_name_H-M   'P 1'
#
loop_
_entity.id
_entity.type
_entity.pdbx_description
1 polymer ?
#
loop_
_entity_poly.entity_id
_entity_poly.type
_entity_poly.pdbx_seq_one_letter_code
_entity_poly.pdbx_strand_id
1 'polypeptide(L)'
;MRHFRPLVGAALLLLGTSVAAPAYAQAPSPKAGAQSAQKTARTVEGALRAYFSADTAAANAFRAAGLDYRRILIAHRLPSADRLIVEVELGNGPTALRYPLRLKDDSAAKDGSQWRVDWAPDDAYARALAEAAQNGRFAQAGAGRGWSEIQRLPAFPVLVGADFFVTPYGRIAVDPAAEGAEPSAGLDPPKDLGKHAQRWTGMLLQDDPGSANIDIILADGATWKRATQALLPAAMVGLVRAYYIRQDEGALVATSTVAPVFKQMVSGDATLVIGVSPTEKARRYGVRLRLGGQALVPAAEKSGECPESATFCASTDGDFAPQLQAQAQRLKAANTPPAYVMLAASGDILAADMLGYLTGARAAFELPDGKIVVGYIAPQP
;
A
#
# COMPACT_ATOMS: atom_id res chain seq x y z
N MET A 1 -38.41 19.78 53.14
CA MET A 1 -37.38 20.84 53.07
C MET A 1 -36.03 20.24 53.41
N ARG A 2 -34.97 20.80 52.82
CA ARG A 2 -33.53 20.48 52.94
C ARG A 2 -32.99 19.50 51.91
N HIS A 3 -32.47 20.13 50.85
CA HIS A 3 -31.55 19.58 49.86
C HIS A 3 -30.28 19.04 50.52
N PHE A 4 -29.82 17.89 50.04
CA PHE A 4 -28.44 17.43 50.19
C PHE A 4 -27.82 17.33 48.80
N ARG A 5 -26.80 18.16 48.55
CA ARG A 5 -25.79 17.95 47.50
C ARG A 5 -24.67 17.12 48.09
N PRO A 6 -24.01 16.25 47.30
CA PRO A 6 -22.59 16.01 47.47
C PRO A 6 -21.82 16.65 46.31
N LEU A 7 -20.89 17.52 46.69
CA LEU A 7 -19.65 17.78 45.97
C LEU A 7 -18.78 16.53 46.10
N VAL A 8 -18.37 15.94 44.98
CA VAL A 8 -17.15 15.11 44.92
C VAL A 8 -16.33 15.64 43.76
N GLY A 9 -15.31 16.43 44.11
CA GLY A 9 -14.22 16.75 43.21
C GLY A 9 -13.33 15.52 43.06
N ALA A 10 -13.21 15.03 41.82
CA ALA A 10 -12.18 14.08 41.46
C ALA A 10 -10.90 14.87 41.13
N ALA A 11 -9.89 14.67 41.97
CA ALA A 11 -8.56 15.21 41.79
C ALA A 11 -7.92 14.64 40.51
N LEU A 12 -7.53 15.55 39.61
CA LEU A 12 -6.74 15.26 38.42
C LEU A 12 -5.28 15.09 38.86
N LEU A 13 -4.86 13.83 39.08
CA LEU A 13 -3.46 13.49 39.30
C LEU A 13 -2.72 13.51 37.96
N LEU A 14 -2.12 14.67 37.66
CA LEU A 14 -1.11 14.85 36.61
C LEU A 14 0.19 14.15 37.03
N LEU A 15 0.32 12.88 36.70
CA LEU A 15 1.62 12.20 36.68
C LEU A 15 2.33 12.55 35.36
N GLY A 16 3.14 13.60 35.42
CA GLY A 16 4.12 13.92 34.40
C GLY A 16 5.16 12.81 34.32
N THR A 17 5.02 11.92 33.35
CA THR A 17 6.12 11.08 32.89
C THR A 17 6.75 11.77 31.69
N SER A 18 7.88 12.42 31.95
CA SER A 18 8.79 12.90 30.90
C SER A 18 9.31 11.70 30.14
N VAL A 19 8.65 11.36 29.02
CA VAL A 19 9.18 10.37 28.08
C VAL A 19 10.34 11.05 27.35
N ALA A 20 11.56 10.74 27.76
CA ALA A 20 12.75 11.07 27.00
C ALA A 20 12.56 10.55 25.57
N ALA A 21 12.73 11.43 24.58
CA ALA A 21 12.73 11.05 23.17
C ALA A 21 13.75 9.91 22.98
N PRO A 22 13.39 8.81 22.28
CA PRO A 22 14.35 7.76 22.00
C PRO A 22 15.51 8.39 21.22
N ALA A 23 16.73 8.21 21.74
CA ALA A 23 17.94 8.55 21.02
C ALA A 23 17.86 7.90 19.64
N TYR A 24 17.89 8.72 18.59
CA TYR A 24 18.03 8.27 17.22
C TYR A 24 19.32 7.45 17.14
N ALA A 25 19.20 6.13 17.21
CA ALA A 25 20.30 5.24 16.89
C ALA A 25 20.76 5.59 15.48
N GLN A 26 22.01 6.02 15.35
CA GLN A 26 22.66 6.19 14.06
C GLN A 26 22.38 4.94 13.23
N ALA A 27 21.72 5.13 12.09
CA ALA A 27 21.43 4.04 11.18
C ALA A 27 22.74 3.28 10.91
N PRO A 28 22.78 1.95 11.09
CA PRO A 28 23.98 1.19 10.77
C PRO A 28 24.35 1.48 9.32
N SER A 29 25.62 1.84 9.09
CA SER A 29 26.15 1.99 7.74
C SER A 29 25.83 0.70 6.98
N PRO A 30 25.14 0.78 5.83
CA PRO A 30 24.83 -0.42 5.07
C PRO A 30 26.12 -1.14 4.74
N LYS A 31 26.16 -2.47 4.97
CA LYS A 31 27.17 -3.31 4.33
C LYS A 31 27.07 -3.03 2.84
N ALA A 32 28.12 -2.42 2.29
CA ALA A 32 28.23 -2.10 0.89
C ALA A 32 28.16 -3.41 0.09
N GLY A 33 26.99 -3.71 -0.49
CA GLY A 33 26.94 -4.57 -1.66
C GLY A 33 27.87 -3.94 -2.70
N ALA A 34 28.73 -4.75 -3.31
CA ALA A 34 29.84 -4.32 -4.15
C ALA A 34 29.41 -3.20 -5.12
N GLN A 35 29.73 -1.95 -4.77
CA GLN A 35 29.56 -0.80 -5.64
C GLN A 35 30.60 -0.92 -6.75
N SER A 36 30.24 -1.52 -7.88
CA SER A 36 30.99 -1.30 -9.13
C SER A 36 31.15 0.22 -9.29
N ALA A 37 32.37 0.69 -9.56
CA ALA A 37 32.68 2.11 -9.72
C ALA A 37 31.74 2.77 -10.74
N GLN A 38 30.63 3.34 -10.26
CA GLN A 38 29.66 4.00 -11.10
C GLN A 38 30.26 5.32 -11.55
N LYS A 39 30.40 5.45 -12.88
CA LYS A 39 30.92 6.66 -13.51
C LYS A 39 30.01 7.84 -13.15
N THR A 40 30.63 8.91 -12.70
CA THR A 40 29.99 10.19 -12.44
C THR A 40 29.55 10.83 -13.77
N ALA A 41 28.47 11.62 -13.75
CA ALA A 41 27.91 12.27 -14.93
C ALA A 41 27.59 13.75 -14.66
N ARG A 42 27.54 14.57 -15.71
CA ARG A 42 27.25 16.01 -15.58
C ARG A 42 25.80 16.33 -15.21
N THR A 43 24.87 15.43 -15.49
CA THR A 43 23.43 15.63 -15.24
C THR A 43 22.85 14.42 -14.51
N VAL A 44 21.74 14.62 -13.78
CA VAL A 44 20.96 13.54 -13.16
C VAL A 44 20.55 12.50 -14.20
N GLU A 45 20.03 12.96 -15.35
CA GLU A 45 19.67 12.12 -16.49
C GLU A 45 20.84 11.29 -17.01
N GLY A 46 22.04 11.90 -17.11
CA GLY A 46 23.26 11.20 -17.53
C GLY A 46 23.68 10.11 -16.54
N ALA A 47 23.58 10.38 -15.23
CA ALA A 47 23.91 9.41 -14.20
C ALA A 47 22.95 8.20 -14.22
N LEU A 48 21.66 8.45 -14.45
CA LEU A 48 20.64 7.41 -14.59
C LEU A 48 20.87 6.55 -15.85
N ARG A 49 21.11 7.18 -17.00
CA ARG A 49 21.43 6.44 -18.24
C ARG A 49 22.70 5.60 -18.07
N ALA A 50 23.72 6.13 -17.42
CA ALA A 50 24.94 5.39 -17.10
C ALA A 50 24.66 4.19 -16.18
N TYR A 51 23.82 4.35 -15.15
CA TYR A 51 23.41 3.27 -14.26
C TYR A 51 22.73 2.13 -15.03
N PHE A 52 21.71 2.43 -15.85
CA PHE A 52 20.96 1.41 -16.59
C PHE A 52 21.71 0.83 -17.79
N SER A 53 22.81 1.46 -18.22
CA SER A 53 23.73 0.92 -19.23
C SER A 53 24.88 0.11 -18.62
N ALA A 54 25.11 0.21 -17.30
CA ALA A 54 26.19 -0.49 -16.62
C ALA A 54 25.91 -2.00 -16.49
N ASP A 55 26.96 -2.76 -16.21
CA ASP A 55 26.90 -4.19 -15.91
C ASP A 55 26.61 -4.40 -14.41
N THR A 56 25.42 -3.99 -13.99
CA THR A 56 24.91 -4.24 -12.63
C THR A 56 23.83 -5.31 -12.69
N ALA A 57 23.67 -6.08 -11.61
CA ALA A 57 22.64 -7.13 -11.56
C ALA A 57 21.23 -6.58 -11.80
N ALA A 58 20.89 -5.42 -11.23
CA ALA A 58 19.61 -4.75 -11.47
C ALA A 58 19.44 -4.33 -12.95
N ALA A 59 20.43 -3.65 -13.55
CA ALA A 59 20.35 -3.23 -14.94
C ALA A 59 20.28 -4.44 -15.90
N ASN A 60 21.04 -5.51 -15.61
CA ASN A 60 20.97 -6.77 -16.34
C ASN A 60 19.58 -7.41 -16.25
N ALA A 61 18.97 -7.45 -15.07
CA ALA A 61 17.63 -8.01 -14.89
C ALA A 61 16.58 -7.26 -15.72
N PHE A 62 16.60 -5.92 -15.70
CA PHE A 62 15.68 -5.12 -16.52
C PHE A 62 15.92 -5.29 -18.02
N ARG A 63 17.18 -5.28 -18.49
CA ARG A 63 17.49 -5.54 -19.89
C ARG A 63 17.07 -6.93 -20.34
N ALA A 64 17.26 -7.96 -19.50
CA ALA A 64 16.82 -9.32 -19.79
C ALA A 64 15.29 -9.45 -19.89
N ALA A 65 14.56 -8.65 -19.13
CA ALA A 65 13.10 -8.49 -19.25
C ALA A 65 12.68 -7.55 -20.40
N GLY A 66 13.63 -7.02 -21.18
CA GLY A 66 13.38 -6.09 -22.28
C GLY A 66 12.89 -4.72 -21.84
N LEU A 67 13.16 -4.30 -20.60
CA LEU A 67 12.71 -3.04 -20.02
C LEU A 67 13.82 -1.97 -20.12
N ASP A 68 13.49 -0.86 -20.75
CA ASP A 68 14.41 0.26 -20.93
C ASP A 68 14.11 1.41 -19.97
N TYR A 69 15.17 2.13 -19.59
CA TYR A 69 15.03 3.44 -18.95
C TYR A 69 14.37 4.44 -19.91
N ARG A 70 13.24 5.02 -19.50
CA ARG A 70 12.49 5.98 -20.31
C ARG A 70 12.73 7.41 -19.88
N ARG A 71 12.41 7.71 -18.61
CA ARG A 71 12.43 9.08 -18.07
C ARG A 71 12.45 9.10 -16.54
N ILE A 72 12.76 10.27 -16.00
CA ILE A 72 12.54 10.60 -14.59
C ILE A 72 11.06 10.88 -14.37
N LEU A 73 10.46 10.24 -13.38
CA LEU A 73 9.08 10.53 -12.94
C LEU A 73 9.07 11.56 -11.82
N ILE A 74 10.01 11.44 -10.90
CA ILE A 74 10.22 12.38 -9.81
C ILE A 74 11.69 12.46 -9.45
N ALA A 75 12.13 13.66 -9.10
CA ALA A 75 13.37 13.91 -8.39
C ALA A 75 13.08 14.84 -7.20
N HIS A 76 13.48 14.41 -6.01
CA HIS A 76 13.26 15.16 -4.77
C HIS A 76 14.59 15.27 -4.01
N ARG A 77 14.90 16.49 -3.55
CA ARG A 77 16.11 16.75 -2.77
C ARG A 77 15.91 16.29 -1.33
N LEU A 78 16.83 15.46 -0.86
CA LEU A 78 16.81 14.97 0.52
C LEU A 78 17.33 16.07 1.47
N PRO A 79 17.08 15.96 2.79
CA PRO A 79 17.57 16.94 3.77
C PRO A 79 19.08 17.18 3.69
N SER A 80 19.85 16.14 3.36
CA SER A 80 21.25 16.30 2.96
C SER A 80 21.32 17.00 1.60
N ALA A 81 21.83 18.23 1.56
CA ALA A 81 21.83 19.09 0.38
C ALA A 81 22.53 18.48 -0.85
N ASP A 82 23.38 17.46 -0.66
CA ASP A 82 24.12 16.76 -1.71
C ASP A 82 23.39 15.52 -2.26
N ARG A 83 22.11 15.27 -1.95
CA ARG A 83 21.42 14.06 -2.43
C ARG A 83 20.03 14.29 -2.99
N LEU A 84 19.70 13.49 -3.99
CA LEU A 84 18.36 13.36 -4.55
C LEU A 84 17.87 11.92 -4.37
N ILE A 85 16.62 11.75 -3.99
CA ILE A 85 15.88 10.53 -4.31
C ILE A 85 15.18 10.75 -5.65
N VAL A 86 15.19 9.75 -6.51
CA VAL A 86 14.46 9.76 -7.78
C VAL A 86 13.63 8.50 -7.92
N GLU A 87 12.50 8.59 -8.62
CA GLU A 87 11.87 7.42 -9.23
C GLU A 87 11.92 7.58 -10.74
N VAL A 88 12.29 6.51 -11.42
CA VAL A 88 12.36 6.46 -12.88
C VAL A 88 11.27 5.57 -13.44
N GLU A 89 10.89 5.84 -14.69
CA GLU A 89 10.07 4.95 -15.49
C GLU A 89 10.96 3.95 -16.24
N LEU A 90 10.73 2.66 -16.01
CA LEU A 90 11.28 1.56 -16.80
C LEU A 90 10.14 0.92 -17.58
N GLY A 91 10.28 0.66 -18.87
CA GLY A 91 9.17 0.08 -19.60
C GLY A 91 9.45 -0.41 -21.01
N ASN A 92 8.56 -1.29 -21.47
CA ASN A 92 8.48 -1.79 -22.84
C ASN A 92 7.01 -1.84 -23.26
N GLY A 93 6.66 -1.15 -24.36
CA GLY A 93 5.26 -0.96 -24.75
C GLY A 93 4.40 -0.33 -23.62
N PRO A 94 3.22 -0.91 -23.30
CA PRO A 94 2.29 -0.36 -22.30
C PRO A 94 2.72 -0.58 -20.84
N THR A 95 3.66 -1.48 -20.58
CA THR A 95 4.15 -1.75 -19.23
C THR A 95 5.12 -0.66 -18.80
N ALA A 96 4.80 0.04 -17.70
CA ALA A 96 5.61 1.09 -17.12
C ALA A 96 5.79 0.85 -15.61
N LEU A 97 6.99 0.45 -15.21
CA LEU A 97 7.41 0.26 -13.82
C LEU A 97 7.99 1.56 -13.25
N ARG A 98 7.83 1.74 -11.93
CA ARG A 98 8.58 2.74 -11.17
C ARG A 98 9.73 2.07 -10.43
N TYR A 99 10.94 2.63 -10.54
CA TYR A 99 12.11 2.13 -9.83
C TYR A 99 12.80 3.27 -9.08
N PRO A 100 12.92 3.20 -7.74
CA PRO A 100 13.56 4.26 -6.98
C PRO A 100 15.08 4.13 -6.98
N LEU A 101 15.78 5.25 -7.00
CA LEU A 101 17.24 5.37 -6.90
C LEU A 101 17.59 6.57 -6.03
N ARG A 102 18.80 6.59 -5.46
CA ARG A 102 19.36 7.78 -4.83
C ARG A 102 20.61 8.21 -5.57
N LEU A 103 20.71 9.51 -5.80
CA LEU A 103 21.86 10.14 -6.40
C LEU A 103 22.55 11.03 -5.39
N LYS A 104 23.88 11.11 -5.52
CA LYS A 104 24.72 12.04 -4.80
C LYS A 104 25.33 13.06 -5.76
N ASP A 105 25.30 14.31 -5.33
CA ASP A 105 26.05 15.41 -5.90
C ASP A 105 27.51 15.32 -5.40
N ASP A 106 28.42 14.97 -6.30
CA ASP A 106 29.86 14.98 -6.06
C ASP A 106 30.50 16.23 -6.70
N SER A 107 29.80 17.36 -6.78
CA SER A 107 30.30 18.64 -7.33
C SER A 107 31.61 19.16 -6.71
N ALA A 108 32.02 18.63 -5.55
CA ALA A 108 33.37 18.84 -4.99
C ALA A 108 34.49 18.05 -5.72
N ALA A 109 34.15 17.17 -6.67
CA ALA A 109 35.09 16.38 -7.44
C ALA A 109 35.80 17.22 -8.52
N LYS A 110 37.11 17.03 -8.66
CA LYS A 110 37.99 17.82 -9.54
C LYS A 110 37.74 17.61 -11.04
N ASP A 111 36.94 16.63 -11.42
CA ASP A 111 36.69 16.19 -12.80
C ASP A 111 35.48 16.90 -13.45
N GLY A 112 34.76 17.75 -12.72
CA GLY A 112 33.57 18.47 -13.21
C GLY A 112 32.33 17.58 -13.37
N SER A 113 32.38 16.35 -12.85
CA SER A 113 31.25 15.44 -12.82
C SER A 113 30.39 15.74 -11.58
N GLN A 114 29.07 15.81 -11.75
CA GLN A 114 28.18 16.31 -10.70
C GLN A 114 27.38 15.20 -10.02
N TRP A 115 26.88 14.20 -10.74
CA TRP A 115 25.93 13.25 -10.18
C TRP A 115 26.37 11.80 -10.38
N ARG A 116 26.17 10.97 -9.36
CA ARG A 116 26.22 9.50 -9.48
C ARG A 116 25.09 8.87 -8.69
N VAL A 117 24.68 7.68 -9.08
CA VAL A 117 23.85 6.82 -8.22
C VAL A 117 24.71 6.38 -7.04
N ASP A 118 24.26 6.61 -5.81
CA ASP A 118 24.98 6.23 -4.59
C ASP A 118 24.23 5.16 -3.79
N TRP A 119 22.95 4.93 -4.11
CA TRP A 119 22.15 3.82 -3.62
C TRP A 119 21.13 3.38 -4.67
N ALA A 120 20.94 2.06 -4.75
CA ALA A 120 19.90 1.42 -5.52
C ALA A 120 19.24 0.31 -4.68
N PRO A 121 18.00 -0.08 -5.02
CA PRO A 121 17.34 -1.24 -4.47
C PRO A 121 18.19 -2.51 -4.54
N ASP A 122 17.98 -3.39 -3.57
CA ASP A 122 18.54 -4.74 -3.56
C ASP A 122 18.22 -5.50 -4.86
N ASP A 123 19.15 -6.35 -5.31
CA ASP A 123 19.02 -7.10 -6.55
C ASP A 123 17.75 -7.98 -6.58
N ALA A 124 17.32 -8.50 -5.43
CA ALA A 124 16.10 -9.31 -5.35
C ALA A 124 14.87 -8.50 -5.76
N TYR A 125 14.83 -7.20 -5.45
CA TYR A 125 13.74 -6.31 -5.84
C TYR A 125 13.72 -6.06 -7.34
N ALA A 126 14.88 -5.75 -7.94
CA ALA A 126 14.99 -5.53 -9.38
C ALA A 126 14.61 -6.80 -10.16
N ARG A 127 15.11 -7.97 -9.76
CA ARG A 127 14.78 -9.26 -10.38
C ARG A 127 13.29 -9.56 -10.26
N ALA A 128 12.71 -9.43 -9.06
CA ALA A 128 11.30 -9.76 -8.86
C ALA A 128 10.37 -8.83 -9.66
N LEU A 129 10.67 -7.54 -9.77
CA LEU A 129 9.93 -6.62 -10.64
C LEU A 129 10.08 -6.97 -12.12
N ALA A 130 11.30 -7.24 -12.57
CA ALA A 130 11.59 -7.60 -13.96
C ALA A 130 10.90 -8.91 -14.36
N GLU A 131 10.95 -9.92 -13.50
CA GLU A 131 10.27 -11.21 -13.69
C GLU A 131 8.75 -11.06 -13.70
N ALA A 132 8.18 -10.24 -12.82
CA ALA A 132 6.75 -9.98 -12.80
C ALA A 132 6.28 -9.30 -14.11
N ALA A 133 7.06 -8.33 -14.60
CA ALA A 133 6.79 -7.65 -15.86
C ALA A 133 6.94 -8.57 -17.08
N GLN A 134 8.03 -9.33 -17.17
CA GLN A 134 8.30 -10.22 -18.30
C GLN A 134 7.24 -11.32 -18.44
N ASN A 135 6.78 -11.87 -17.31
CA ASN A 135 5.86 -13.00 -17.31
C ASN A 135 4.38 -12.57 -17.20
N GLY A 136 4.09 -11.26 -17.16
CA GLY A 136 2.72 -10.75 -16.95
C GLY A 136 2.11 -11.20 -15.62
N ARG A 137 2.94 -11.45 -14.59
CA ARG A 137 2.53 -12.03 -13.30
C ARG A 137 2.10 -10.98 -12.29
N PHE A 138 1.49 -9.89 -12.76
CA PHE A 138 0.80 -8.96 -11.88
C PHE A 138 -0.65 -9.39 -11.73
N ALA A 139 -1.23 -9.09 -10.56
CA ALA A 139 -2.64 -9.31 -10.34
C ALA A 139 -3.46 -8.51 -11.38
N GLN A 140 -4.40 -9.17 -12.06
CA GLN A 140 -5.28 -8.53 -13.03
C GLN A 140 -6.48 -7.94 -12.29
N ALA A 141 -6.76 -6.65 -12.43
CA ALA A 141 -8.04 -6.09 -12.01
C ALA A 141 -8.35 -4.80 -12.79
N GLY A 142 -9.62 -4.44 -12.85
CA GLY A 142 -10.14 -3.42 -13.77
C GLY A 142 -9.56 -2.01 -13.60
N ALA A 143 -10.08 -1.11 -14.43
CA ALA A 143 -9.59 0.25 -14.66
C ALA A 143 -8.99 0.97 -13.44
N GLY A 144 -7.87 1.65 -13.69
CA GLY A 144 -7.22 2.55 -12.75
C GLY A 144 -6.39 3.60 -13.49
N ARG A 145 -5.81 4.53 -12.74
CA ARG A 145 -4.91 5.53 -13.33
C ARG A 145 -3.54 4.90 -13.58
N GLY A 146 -2.88 5.21 -14.69
CA GLY A 146 -1.55 4.65 -14.99
C GLY A 146 -0.57 4.91 -13.84
N TRP A 147 0.15 3.87 -13.39
CA TRP A 147 1.02 3.98 -12.22
C TRP A 147 2.14 5.02 -12.41
N SER A 148 2.69 5.12 -13.62
CA SER A 148 3.70 6.13 -13.99
C SER A 148 3.13 7.55 -14.06
N GLU A 149 1.81 7.73 -14.11
CA GLU A 149 1.15 9.03 -14.21
C GLU A 149 0.85 9.65 -12.84
N ILE A 150 1.01 8.89 -11.75
CA ILE A 150 0.75 9.37 -10.38
C ILE A 150 1.84 10.36 -9.97
N GLN A 151 1.46 11.61 -9.75
CA GLN A 151 2.36 12.66 -9.26
C GLN A 151 2.36 12.68 -7.73
N ARG A 152 3.46 12.24 -7.12
CA ARG A 152 3.66 12.19 -5.67
C ARG A 152 5.15 12.06 -5.35
N LEU A 153 5.53 12.30 -4.09
CA LEU A 153 6.84 11.92 -3.56
C LEU A 153 7.10 10.42 -3.75
N PRO A 154 8.38 9.98 -3.78
CA PRO A 154 8.70 8.57 -3.90
C PRO A 154 8.01 7.75 -2.81
N ALA A 155 7.35 6.66 -3.22
CA ALA A 155 6.62 5.78 -2.31
C ALA A 155 7.51 4.62 -1.92
N PHE A 156 7.31 4.09 -0.70
CA PHE A 156 7.91 2.82 -0.31
C PHE A 156 7.29 1.72 -1.16
N PRO A 157 8.00 1.06 -2.08
CA PRO A 157 7.38 0.05 -2.90
C PRO A 157 7.55 -1.34 -2.26
N VAL A 158 6.48 -2.12 -2.28
CA VAL A 158 6.45 -3.48 -1.76
C VAL A 158 5.78 -4.37 -2.80
N LEU A 159 6.53 -5.28 -3.40
CA LEU A 159 5.98 -6.35 -4.21
C LEU A 159 5.44 -7.45 -3.29
N VAL A 160 4.16 -7.73 -3.41
CA VAL A 160 3.41 -8.68 -2.59
C VAL A 160 3.02 -9.88 -3.43
N GLY A 161 3.42 -11.07 -3.01
CA GLY A 161 2.94 -12.35 -3.54
C GLY A 161 2.13 -13.12 -2.51
N ALA A 162 1.74 -14.35 -2.84
CA ALA A 162 1.04 -15.25 -1.92
C ALA A 162 1.88 -15.62 -0.69
N ASP A 163 3.18 -15.81 -0.88
CA ASP A 163 4.14 -16.35 0.09
C ASP A 163 5.39 -15.47 0.27
N PHE A 164 5.39 -14.25 -0.27
CA PHE A 164 6.54 -13.37 -0.19
C PHE A 164 6.21 -11.89 -0.14
N PHE A 165 7.15 -11.12 0.41
CA PHE A 165 7.27 -9.70 0.16
C PHE A 165 8.66 -9.41 -0.41
N VAL A 166 8.77 -8.49 -1.37
CA VAL A 166 10.06 -7.96 -1.81
C VAL A 166 10.01 -6.45 -1.76
N THR A 167 10.98 -5.85 -1.08
CA THR A 167 11.10 -4.39 -0.95
C THR A 167 12.47 -3.96 -1.49
N PRO A 168 12.75 -2.65 -1.63
CA PRO A 168 14.09 -2.18 -2.01
C PRO A 168 15.24 -2.61 -1.11
N TYR A 169 14.97 -3.23 0.03
CA TYR A 169 16.00 -3.72 0.95
C TYR A 169 16.09 -5.25 0.99
N GLY A 170 15.40 -5.95 0.07
CA GLY A 170 15.51 -7.39 -0.13
C GLY A 170 14.18 -8.13 0.03
N ARG A 171 14.25 -9.46 -0.16
CA ARG A 171 13.12 -10.37 0.03
C ARG A 171 12.89 -10.64 1.51
N ILE A 172 11.63 -10.60 1.92
CA ILE A 172 11.16 -11.00 3.24
C ILE A 172 10.40 -12.30 3.06
N ALA A 173 10.92 -13.37 3.64
CA ALA A 173 10.23 -14.64 3.67
C ALA A 173 8.98 -14.50 4.55
N VAL A 174 7.92 -15.21 4.15
CA VAL A 174 6.73 -15.31 4.97
C VAL A 174 6.58 -16.77 5.34
N ASP A 175 6.47 -17.06 6.63
CA ASP A 175 6.24 -18.42 7.06
C ASP A 175 4.91 -18.89 6.45
N PRO A 176 4.89 -20.02 5.74
CA PRO A 176 3.64 -20.64 5.34
C PRO A 176 2.83 -20.91 6.61
N ALA A 177 1.53 -20.65 6.58
CA ALA A 177 0.67 -21.05 7.68
C ALA A 177 0.85 -22.56 7.89
N ALA A 178 1.13 -22.98 9.13
CA ALA A 178 1.27 -24.40 9.43
C ALA A 178 0.02 -25.14 8.97
N GLU A 179 0.19 -26.37 8.45
CA GLU A 179 -0.93 -27.21 8.05
C GLU A 179 -1.88 -27.41 9.24
N GLY A 180 -3.14 -27.00 9.10
CA GLY A 180 -4.11 -27.04 10.21
C GLY A 180 -4.05 -25.85 11.19
N ALA A 181 -3.24 -24.83 10.93
CA ALA A 181 -3.36 -23.56 11.63
C ALA A 181 -4.74 -22.95 11.32
N GLU A 182 -5.45 -22.55 12.37
CA GLU A 182 -6.70 -21.82 12.25
C GLU A 182 -6.56 -20.68 11.22
N PRO A 183 -7.55 -20.44 10.34
CA PRO A 183 -7.59 -19.28 9.44
C PRO A 183 -7.42 -17.93 10.16
N SER A 184 -7.49 -17.95 11.50
CA SER A 184 -7.37 -16.83 12.43
C SER A 184 -5.95 -16.45 12.86
N ALA A 185 -4.92 -17.25 12.56
CA ALA A 185 -3.54 -16.86 12.87
C ALA A 185 -2.97 -15.86 11.83
N GLY A 186 -2.61 -14.66 12.31
CA GLY A 186 -1.57 -13.83 11.69
C GLY A 186 -2.05 -12.76 10.71
N LEU A 187 -2.64 -11.68 11.22
CA LEU A 187 -2.47 -10.36 10.57
C LEU A 187 -1.14 -9.71 10.97
N ASP A 188 -0.38 -10.35 11.87
CA ASP A 188 0.93 -9.88 12.28
C ASP A 188 1.82 -9.74 11.04
N PRO A 189 2.30 -8.52 10.73
CA PRO A 189 3.20 -8.34 9.61
C PRO A 189 4.57 -8.96 9.94
N PRO A 190 5.30 -9.47 8.94
CA PRO A 190 6.69 -9.88 9.15
C PRO A 190 7.49 -8.75 9.78
N LYS A 191 8.24 -9.04 10.85
CA LYS A 191 8.98 -8.02 11.64
C LYS A 191 9.91 -7.16 10.77
N ASP A 192 10.52 -7.76 9.75
CA ASP A 192 11.48 -7.06 8.89
C ASP A 192 10.80 -6.05 7.95
N LEU A 193 9.50 -6.20 7.68
CA LEU A 193 8.76 -5.25 6.85
C LEU A 193 8.65 -3.89 7.54
N GLY A 194 8.40 -3.87 8.85
CA GLY A 194 8.41 -2.62 9.64
C GLY A 194 9.78 -1.95 9.66
N LYS A 195 10.87 -2.73 9.75
CA LYS A 195 12.24 -2.20 9.65
C LYS A 195 12.52 -1.61 8.28
N HIS A 196 12.05 -2.26 7.22
CA HIS A 196 12.20 -1.78 5.84
C HIS A 196 11.42 -0.47 5.62
N ALA A 197 10.17 -0.39 6.11
CA ALA A 197 9.38 0.82 6.04
C ALA A 197 10.02 1.98 6.85
N GLN A 198 10.52 1.71 8.06
CA GLN A 198 11.22 2.70 8.88
C GLN A 198 12.52 3.19 8.23
N ARG A 199 13.25 2.29 7.57
CA ARG A 199 14.47 2.66 6.82
C ARG A 199 14.13 3.54 5.62
N TRP A 200 13.01 3.28 4.95
CA TRP A 200 12.53 4.10 3.85
C TRP A 200 12.14 5.51 4.32
N THR A 201 11.35 5.61 5.39
CA THR A 201 10.99 6.91 5.95
C THR A 201 12.21 7.66 6.45
N GLY A 202 13.15 7.01 7.14
CA GLY A 202 14.40 7.65 7.56
C GLY A 202 15.30 8.12 6.39
N MET A 203 15.17 7.52 5.21
CA MET A 203 15.87 7.97 4.00
C MET A 203 15.18 9.18 3.35
N LEU A 204 13.85 9.26 3.39
CA LEU A 204 13.06 10.28 2.71
C LEU A 204 12.69 11.48 3.57
N LEU A 205 12.42 11.25 4.86
CA LEU A 205 11.68 12.14 5.74
C LEU A 205 12.41 12.20 7.08
N GLN A 206 13.30 13.17 7.25
CA GLN A 206 13.74 13.55 8.59
C GLN A 206 12.73 14.48 9.28
N ASP A 207 12.00 15.31 8.50
CA ASP A 207 11.21 16.42 9.04
C ASP A 207 9.69 16.41 8.71
N ASP A 208 9.19 15.53 7.81
CA ASP A 208 7.75 15.45 7.49
C ASP A 208 7.24 14.03 7.16
N PRO A 209 7.01 13.17 8.16
CA PRO A 209 6.58 11.78 7.95
C PRO A 209 5.21 11.63 7.29
N GLY A 210 4.37 12.67 7.23
CA GLY A 210 3.00 12.59 6.70
C GLY A 210 2.87 12.64 5.17
N SER A 211 3.98 12.91 4.48
CA SER A 211 4.01 13.15 3.03
C SER A 211 4.38 11.93 2.18
N ALA A 212 4.90 10.86 2.79
CA ALA A 212 5.29 9.66 2.08
C ALA A 212 4.18 8.62 1.96
N ASN A 213 4.27 7.86 0.87
CA ASN A 213 3.25 6.93 0.44
C ASN A 213 3.84 5.50 0.42
N ILE A 214 2.98 4.49 0.34
CA ILE A 214 3.36 3.11 0.03
C ILE A 214 2.77 2.69 -1.31
N ASP A 215 3.56 2.02 -2.15
CA ASP A 215 3.05 1.28 -3.31
C ASP A 215 2.99 -0.20 -2.94
N ILE A 216 1.79 -0.78 -2.96
CA ILE A 216 1.55 -2.21 -2.79
C ILE A 216 1.40 -2.81 -4.18
N ILE A 217 2.49 -3.37 -4.69
CA ILE A 217 2.56 -3.94 -6.04
C ILE A 217 2.13 -5.39 -5.95
N LEU A 218 1.01 -5.72 -6.58
CA LEU A 218 0.40 -7.04 -6.44
C LEU A 218 0.90 -7.99 -7.54
N ALA A 219 1.62 -9.03 -7.14
CA ALA A 219 1.86 -10.17 -8.00
C ALA A 219 0.59 -11.04 -8.11
N ASP A 220 0.55 -11.89 -9.12
CA ASP A 220 -0.49 -12.89 -9.29
C ASP A 220 -0.57 -13.81 -8.04
N GLY A 221 -1.80 -14.12 -7.62
CA GLY A 221 -2.08 -14.88 -6.40
C GLY A 221 -1.89 -14.11 -5.07
N ALA A 222 -1.54 -12.82 -5.09
CA ALA A 222 -1.47 -12.03 -3.86
C ALA A 222 -2.85 -11.97 -3.17
N THR A 223 -2.90 -12.26 -1.87
CA THR A 223 -4.14 -12.22 -1.09
C THR A 223 -4.32 -10.86 -0.40
N TRP A 224 -5.57 -10.53 -0.06
CA TRP A 224 -5.92 -9.33 0.69
C TRP A 224 -5.29 -9.31 2.08
N LYS A 225 -5.17 -10.48 2.71
CA LYS A 225 -4.41 -10.66 3.97
C LYS A 225 -2.97 -10.20 3.79
N ARG A 226 -2.27 -10.69 2.76
CA ARG A 226 -0.88 -10.29 2.47
C ARG A 226 -0.76 -8.81 2.16
N ALA A 227 -1.65 -8.27 1.33
CA ALA A 227 -1.65 -6.84 1.01
C ALA A 227 -1.89 -5.97 2.26
N THR A 228 -2.74 -6.42 3.19
CA THR A 228 -2.95 -5.72 4.47
C THR A 228 -1.75 -5.86 5.41
N GLN A 229 -1.11 -7.03 5.46
CA GLN A 229 0.16 -7.21 6.17
C GLN A 229 1.27 -6.29 5.62
N ALA A 230 1.26 -5.98 4.32
CA ALA A 230 2.16 -4.99 3.73
C ALA A 230 1.87 -3.56 4.27
N LEU A 231 0.59 -3.21 4.34
CA LEU A 231 0.11 -1.87 4.67
C LEU A 231 0.31 -1.48 6.14
N LEU A 232 -0.02 -2.37 7.07
CA LEU A 232 -0.04 -2.08 8.52
C LEU A 232 1.29 -1.54 9.07
N PRO A 233 2.44 -2.21 8.89
CA PRO A 233 3.70 -1.71 9.45
C PRO A 233 4.16 -0.42 8.78
N ALA A 234 3.81 -0.20 7.51
CA ALA A 234 4.08 1.05 6.81
C ALA A 234 3.25 2.20 7.41
N ALA A 235 1.96 1.97 7.68
CA ALA A 235 1.09 2.93 8.33
C ALA A 235 1.58 3.29 9.75
N MET A 236 2.13 2.32 10.50
CA MET A 236 2.70 2.56 11.84
C MET A 236 3.89 3.53 11.83
N VAL A 237 4.61 3.66 10.72
CA VAL A 237 5.73 4.60 10.57
C VAL A 237 5.35 5.88 9.80
N GLY A 238 4.05 6.11 9.58
CA GLY A 238 3.52 7.35 8.97
C GLY A 238 3.17 7.25 7.48
N LEU A 239 3.39 6.11 6.82
CA LEU A 239 3.04 5.89 5.41
C LEU A 239 1.55 5.56 5.27
N VAL A 240 0.70 6.57 5.44
CA VAL A 240 -0.76 6.37 5.53
C VAL A 240 -1.45 6.34 4.17
N ARG A 241 -0.88 6.96 3.13
CA ARG A 241 -1.41 6.92 1.77
C ARG A 241 -0.85 5.70 1.04
N ALA A 242 -1.73 4.86 0.50
CA ALA A 242 -1.37 3.64 -0.18
C ALA A 242 -1.85 3.65 -1.64
N TYR A 243 -1.04 3.10 -2.54
CA TYR A 243 -1.41 2.83 -3.92
C TYR A 243 -1.31 1.34 -4.17
N TYR A 244 -2.41 0.70 -4.52
CA TYR A 244 -2.42 -0.68 -4.95
C TYR A 244 -2.15 -0.73 -6.46
N ILE A 245 -1.04 -1.35 -6.84
CA ILE A 245 -0.58 -1.44 -8.21
C ILE A 245 -0.90 -2.82 -8.76
N ARG A 246 -1.55 -2.83 -9.92
CA ARG A 246 -2.05 -4.04 -10.60
C ARG A 246 -1.98 -3.86 -12.11
N GLN A 247 -2.28 -4.91 -12.87
CA GLN A 247 -2.30 -4.86 -14.32
C GLN A 247 -3.73 -4.75 -14.85
N ASP A 248 -3.89 -3.93 -15.88
CA ASP A 248 -5.11 -3.74 -16.66
C ASP A 248 -4.72 -3.56 -18.13
N GLU A 249 -5.25 -4.41 -19.02
CA GLU A 249 -4.97 -4.41 -20.47
C GLU A 249 -3.46 -4.29 -20.85
N GLY A 250 -2.56 -4.86 -20.03
CA GLY A 250 -1.11 -4.79 -20.27
C GLY A 250 -0.39 -3.58 -19.64
N ALA A 251 -1.14 -2.58 -19.18
CA ALA A 251 -0.62 -1.44 -18.45
C ALA A 251 -0.65 -1.69 -16.94
N LEU A 252 0.26 -1.05 -16.21
CA LEU A 252 0.20 -1.02 -14.75
C LEU A 252 -0.61 0.19 -14.29
N VAL A 253 -1.64 -0.08 -13.50
CA VAL A 253 -2.56 0.91 -12.97
C VAL A 253 -2.52 0.95 -11.45
N ALA A 254 -2.81 2.12 -10.88
CA ALA A 254 -2.80 2.38 -9.47
C ALA A 254 -4.22 2.73 -8.98
N THR A 255 -4.60 2.15 -7.83
CA THR A 255 -5.74 2.60 -7.03
C THR A 255 -5.23 3.17 -5.72
N SER A 256 -5.44 4.47 -5.53
CA SER A 256 -5.12 5.18 -4.28
C SER A 256 -6.05 4.74 -3.16
N THR A 257 -5.64 4.75 -1.90
CA THR A 257 -6.48 4.55 -0.70
C THR A 257 -5.72 5.04 0.51
N VAL A 258 -6.35 5.01 1.69
CA VAL A 258 -5.69 5.34 2.95
C VAL A 258 -5.67 4.12 3.87
N ALA A 259 -4.57 3.95 4.60
CA ALA A 259 -4.48 3.03 5.71
C ALA A 259 -5.46 3.44 6.83
N PRO A 260 -5.96 2.49 7.64
CA PRO A 260 -6.84 2.81 8.73
C PRO A 260 -6.06 3.55 9.84
N VAL A 261 -6.12 4.88 9.85
CA VAL A 261 -5.62 5.69 10.95
C VAL A 261 -6.76 5.92 11.92
N PHE A 262 -6.81 5.12 12.99
CA PHE A 262 -7.90 5.13 13.99
C PHE A 262 -8.17 6.51 14.64
N LYS A 263 -7.27 7.49 14.52
CA LYS A 263 -7.43 8.85 15.05
C LYS A 263 -8.05 9.87 14.07
N GLN A 264 -8.20 9.55 12.78
CA GLN A 264 -8.69 10.51 11.77
C GLN A 264 -10.20 10.41 11.48
N MET A 265 -10.89 9.38 11.96
CA MET A 265 -12.35 9.35 11.87
C MET A 265 -12.94 10.33 12.89
N VAL A 266 -13.41 11.47 12.39
CA VAL A 266 -14.10 12.49 13.21
C VAL A 266 -15.32 11.83 13.87
N SER A 267 -15.40 11.88 15.20
CA SER A 267 -16.54 11.33 15.92
C SER A 267 -17.83 12.03 15.49
N GLY A 268 -18.79 11.30 14.93
CA GLY A 268 -20.07 11.83 14.47
C GLY A 268 -20.32 11.64 12.97
N ASP A 269 -19.27 11.41 12.18
CA ASP A 269 -19.40 11.11 10.76
C ASP A 269 -19.81 9.65 10.53
N ALA A 270 -20.80 9.44 9.67
CA ALA A 270 -21.30 8.10 9.35
C ALA A 270 -20.31 7.37 8.43
N THR A 271 -19.53 6.43 8.99
CA THR A 271 -18.69 5.52 8.21
C THR A 271 -19.49 4.32 7.74
N LEU A 272 -19.45 4.05 6.44
CA LEU A 272 -19.92 2.79 5.87
C LEU A 272 -18.79 1.76 5.91
N VAL A 273 -19.02 0.66 6.61
CA VAL A 273 -18.14 -0.51 6.59
C VAL A 273 -18.72 -1.55 5.64
N ILE A 274 -17.93 -1.93 4.65
CA ILE A 274 -18.18 -3.02 3.71
C ILE A 274 -17.30 -4.19 4.15
N GLY A 275 -17.88 -5.13 4.87
CA GLY A 275 -17.22 -6.36 5.31
C GLY A 275 -17.44 -7.48 4.30
N VAL A 276 -16.36 -8.07 3.78
CA VAL A 276 -16.41 -9.17 2.82
C VAL A 276 -15.84 -10.43 3.47
N SER A 277 -16.60 -11.51 3.46
CA SER A 277 -16.17 -12.79 4.03
C SER A 277 -16.39 -13.93 3.05
N PRO A 278 -15.44 -14.88 2.90
CA PRO A 278 -15.66 -16.08 2.09
C PRO A 278 -16.84 -16.88 2.64
N THR A 279 -17.61 -17.50 1.75
CA THR A 279 -18.66 -18.46 2.12
C THR A 279 -18.14 -19.90 1.96
N GLU A 280 -18.80 -20.86 2.61
CA GLU A 280 -18.45 -22.29 2.51
C GLU A 280 -18.58 -22.83 1.07
N LYS A 281 -19.37 -22.16 0.22
CA LYS A 281 -19.47 -22.45 -1.20
C LYS A 281 -18.38 -21.67 -1.95
N ALA A 282 -17.43 -22.39 -2.55
CA ALA A 282 -16.33 -21.81 -3.29
C ALA A 282 -16.81 -20.76 -4.31
N ARG A 283 -16.16 -19.59 -4.33
CA ARG A 283 -16.40 -18.44 -5.23
C ARG A 283 -17.64 -17.58 -4.95
N ARG A 284 -18.22 -17.65 -3.75
CA ARG A 284 -19.15 -16.62 -3.26
C ARG A 284 -18.64 -15.98 -1.99
N TYR A 285 -18.83 -14.66 -1.89
CA TYR A 285 -18.50 -13.84 -0.74
C TYR A 285 -19.77 -13.26 -0.14
N GLY A 286 -19.92 -13.40 1.18
CA GLY A 286 -20.93 -12.67 1.94
C GLY A 286 -20.47 -11.24 2.17
N VAL A 287 -21.31 -10.28 1.80
CA VAL A 287 -21.03 -8.85 1.97
C VAL A 287 -21.94 -8.30 3.06
N ARG A 288 -21.35 -7.74 4.11
CA ARG A 288 -22.03 -7.09 5.23
C ARG A 288 -21.82 -5.58 5.12
N LEU A 289 -22.92 -4.82 5.09
CA LEU A 289 -22.88 -3.36 5.08
C LEU A 289 -23.33 -2.82 6.44
N ARG A 290 -22.53 -1.93 7.04
CA ARG A 290 -22.88 -1.22 8.28
C ARG A 290 -22.61 0.27 8.16
N LEU A 291 -23.59 1.11 8.46
CA LEU A 291 -23.43 2.57 8.51
C LEU A 291 -23.49 3.05 9.96
N GLY A 292 -22.45 3.71 10.45
CA GLY A 292 -22.41 4.20 11.83
C GLY A 292 -22.60 3.09 12.88
N GLY A 293 -22.18 1.87 12.56
CA GLY A 293 -22.37 0.68 13.39
C GLY A 293 -23.71 -0.03 13.23
N GLN A 294 -24.70 0.55 12.55
CA GLN A 294 -25.99 -0.10 12.28
C GLN A 294 -25.94 -0.93 11.00
N ALA A 295 -26.45 -2.16 11.02
CA ALA A 295 -26.53 -2.99 9.83
C ALA A 295 -27.52 -2.39 8.82
N LEU A 296 -27.13 -2.34 7.54
CA LEU A 296 -28.06 -2.00 6.48
C LEU A 296 -28.95 -3.20 6.16
N VAL A 297 -30.21 -2.91 5.81
CA VAL A 297 -31.22 -3.93 5.53
C VAL A 297 -30.72 -4.85 4.41
N PRO A 298 -30.83 -6.20 4.58
CA PRO A 298 -30.48 -7.14 3.54
C PRO A 298 -31.15 -6.79 2.21
N ALA A 299 -30.40 -6.84 1.11
CA ALA A 299 -31.04 -7.06 -0.18
C ALA A 299 -31.67 -8.45 -0.07
N ALA A 300 -32.99 -8.55 -0.24
CA ALA A 300 -33.70 -9.81 -0.08
C ALA A 300 -33.22 -10.85 -1.11
N GLU A 301 -32.20 -11.63 -0.76
CA GLU A 301 -31.85 -12.84 -1.50
C GLU A 301 -32.73 -13.97 -0.99
N LYS A 302 -33.61 -14.46 -1.87
CA LYS A 302 -34.49 -15.61 -1.59
C LYS A 302 -33.75 -16.95 -1.61
N SER A 303 -32.51 -16.97 -2.09
CA SER A 303 -31.66 -18.16 -2.08
C SER A 303 -30.98 -18.26 -0.72
N GLY A 304 -31.28 -19.31 0.06
CA GLY A 304 -30.63 -19.62 1.34
C GLY A 304 -29.14 -19.97 1.27
N GLU A 305 -28.43 -19.41 0.29
CA GLU A 305 -27.00 -19.60 0.06
C GLU A 305 -26.16 -18.45 0.61
N CYS A 306 -26.79 -17.34 1.00
CA CYS A 306 -26.10 -16.22 1.63
C CYS A 306 -26.17 -16.32 3.15
N PRO A 307 -25.07 -16.07 3.90
CA PRO A 307 -25.12 -16.09 5.36
C PRO A 307 -26.21 -15.15 5.88
N GLU A 308 -26.98 -15.55 6.90
CA GLU A 308 -28.12 -14.76 7.42
C GLU A 308 -27.75 -13.34 7.86
N SER A 309 -26.48 -13.14 8.20
CA SER A 309 -25.92 -11.84 8.62
C SER A 309 -25.36 -10.99 7.46
N ALA A 310 -25.34 -11.51 6.23
CA ALA A 310 -24.91 -10.79 5.05
C ALA A 310 -26.03 -9.88 4.53
N THR A 311 -25.64 -8.71 4.02
CA THR A 311 -26.54 -7.81 3.32
C THR A 311 -26.85 -8.33 1.92
N PHE A 312 -25.87 -8.92 1.23
CA PHE A 312 -26.02 -9.63 -0.05
C PHE A 312 -24.81 -10.55 -0.26
N CYS A 313 -24.87 -11.41 -1.28
CA CYS A 313 -23.75 -12.22 -1.70
C CYS A 313 -23.27 -11.83 -3.10
N ALA A 314 -21.97 -11.86 -3.31
CA ALA A 314 -21.35 -11.57 -4.60
C ALA A 314 -20.33 -12.66 -4.95
N SER A 315 -20.34 -13.08 -6.20
CA SER A 315 -19.36 -14.00 -6.78
C SER A 315 -18.38 -13.30 -7.71
N THR A 316 -18.80 -12.17 -8.27
CA THR A 316 -18.05 -11.38 -9.25
C THR A 316 -18.26 -9.89 -9.01
N ASP A 317 -17.41 -9.06 -9.60
CA ASP A 317 -17.64 -7.61 -9.69
C ASP A 317 -18.99 -7.27 -10.33
N GLY A 318 -19.43 -8.07 -11.31
CA GLY A 318 -20.71 -7.92 -11.99
C GLY A 318 -21.92 -8.12 -11.07
N ASP A 319 -21.78 -8.90 -9.99
CA ASP A 319 -22.82 -9.07 -8.97
C ASP A 319 -22.69 -8.01 -7.87
N PHE A 320 -21.46 -7.64 -7.53
CA PHE A 320 -21.16 -6.74 -6.43
C PHE A 320 -21.57 -5.29 -6.72
N ALA A 321 -21.13 -4.74 -7.85
CA ALA A 321 -21.29 -3.32 -8.15
C ALA A 321 -22.77 -2.89 -8.25
N PRO A 322 -23.68 -3.64 -8.91
CA PRO A 322 -25.10 -3.28 -8.96
C PRO A 322 -25.78 -3.28 -7.59
N GLN A 323 -25.46 -4.27 -6.74
CA GLN A 323 -26.01 -4.35 -5.37
C GLN A 323 -25.55 -3.16 -4.54
N LEU A 324 -24.27 -2.79 -4.64
CA LEU A 324 -23.73 -1.64 -3.91
C LEU A 324 -24.31 -0.31 -4.44
N GLN A 325 -24.51 -0.18 -5.75
CA GLN A 325 -25.16 0.99 -6.36
C GLN A 325 -26.60 1.14 -5.85
N ALA A 326 -27.36 0.05 -5.77
CA ALA A 326 -28.73 0.08 -5.24
C ALA A 326 -28.76 0.53 -3.77
N GLN A 327 -27.80 0.09 -2.96
CA GLN A 327 -27.67 0.53 -1.56
C GLN A 327 -27.25 2.00 -1.47
N ALA A 328 -26.33 2.46 -2.31
CA ALA A 328 -25.93 3.86 -2.38
C ALA A 328 -27.11 4.77 -2.75
N GLN A 329 -27.94 4.36 -3.70
CA GLN A 329 -29.17 5.08 -4.07
C GLN A 329 -30.17 5.16 -2.91
N ARG A 330 -30.35 4.07 -2.14
CA ARG A 330 -31.21 4.07 -0.95
C ARG A 330 -30.72 5.03 0.13
N LEU A 331 -29.41 5.01 0.42
CA LEU A 331 -28.80 5.93 1.39
C LEU A 331 -28.91 7.39 0.95
N LYS A 332 -28.72 7.66 -0.35
CA LYS A 332 -28.91 8.99 -0.93
C LYS A 332 -30.36 9.46 -0.81
N ALA A 333 -31.33 8.60 -1.12
CA ALA A 333 -32.76 8.91 -0.97
C ALA A 333 -33.17 9.15 0.49
N ALA A 334 -32.52 8.46 1.45
CA ALA A 334 -32.73 8.65 2.87
C ALA A 334 -31.96 9.86 3.46
N ASN A 335 -31.22 10.62 2.65
CA ASN A 335 -30.35 11.73 3.06
C ASN A 335 -29.31 11.32 4.13
N THR A 336 -28.77 10.10 4.01
CA THR A 336 -27.75 9.54 4.90
C THR A 336 -26.50 9.06 4.14
N PRO A 337 -25.89 9.90 3.28
CA PRO A 337 -24.68 9.50 2.56
C PRO A 337 -23.53 9.25 3.54
N PRO A 338 -22.69 8.23 3.30
CA PRO A 338 -21.53 8.00 4.16
C PRO A 338 -20.49 9.11 3.97
N ALA A 339 -19.86 9.50 5.07
CA ALA A 339 -18.70 10.39 5.02
C ALA A 339 -17.43 9.62 4.62
N TYR A 340 -17.31 8.36 5.05
CA TYR A 340 -16.18 7.48 4.78
C TYR A 340 -16.66 6.09 4.38
N VAL A 341 -15.88 5.39 3.56
CA VAL A 341 -16.08 3.98 3.24
C VAL A 341 -14.86 3.20 3.68
N MET A 342 -15.08 2.18 4.51
CA MET A 342 -14.08 1.18 4.85
C MET A 342 -14.39 -0.12 4.14
N LEU A 343 -13.50 -0.59 3.26
CA LEU A 343 -13.57 -1.93 2.70
C LEU A 343 -12.66 -2.86 3.52
N ALA A 344 -13.24 -3.89 4.12
CA ALA A 344 -12.50 -4.84 4.91
C ALA A 344 -12.89 -6.28 4.56
N ALA A 345 -11.92 -7.18 4.55
CA ALA A 345 -12.17 -8.59 4.28
C ALA A 345 -11.58 -9.50 5.36
N SER A 346 -12.18 -10.68 5.53
CA SER A 346 -11.62 -11.78 6.32
C SER A 346 -11.17 -12.92 5.39
N GLY A 347 -10.20 -13.71 5.84
CA GLY A 347 -9.68 -14.87 5.11
C GLY A 347 -8.76 -14.51 3.94
N ASP A 348 -8.38 -15.52 3.17
CA ASP A 348 -7.45 -15.39 2.05
C ASP A 348 -8.17 -15.13 0.72
N ILE A 349 -8.87 -13.99 0.65
CA ILE A 349 -9.47 -13.49 -0.60
C ILE A 349 -8.35 -12.95 -1.50
N LEU A 350 -8.44 -13.14 -2.82
CA LEU A 350 -7.49 -12.53 -3.75
C LEU A 350 -7.56 -11.00 -3.66
N ALA A 351 -6.40 -10.35 -3.66
CA ALA A 351 -6.34 -8.89 -3.59
C ALA A 351 -6.95 -8.22 -4.84
N ALA A 352 -6.86 -8.87 -6.01
CA ALA A 352 -7.50 -8.42 -7.24
C ALA A 352 -9.02 -8.25 -7.08
N ASP A 353 -9.70 -9.29 -6.59
CA ASP A 353 -11.15 -9.28 -6.38
C ASP A 353 -11.56 -8.16 -5.42
N MET A 354 -10.81 -7.99 -4.32
CA MET A 354 -11.05 -6.93 -3.35
C MET A 354 -10.86 -5.53 -3.94
N LEU A 355 -9.93 -5.35 -4.88
CA LEU A 355 -9.74 -4.08 -5.58
C LEU A 355 -10.83 -3.79 -6.61
N GLY A 356 -11.40 -4.83 -7.22
CA GLY A 356 -12.64 -4.73 -8.01
C GLY A 356 -13.77 -4.16 -7.17
N TYR A 357 -14.00 -4.74 -5.99
CA TYR A 357 -14.99 -4.25 -5.01
C TYR A 357 -14.69 -2.83 -4.53
N LEU A 358 -13.42 -2.50 -4.28
CA LEU A 358 -13.01 -1.15 -3.90
C LEU A 358 -13.38 -0.14 -4.99
N THR A 359 -13.08 -0.46 -6.24
CA THR A 359 -13.37 0.38 -7.42
C THR A 359 -14.87 0.58 -7.57
N GLY A 360 -15.66 -0.49 -7.46
CA GLY A 360 -17.13 -0.43 -7.44
C GLY A 360 -17.68 0.44 -6.31
N ALA A 361 -17.09 0.36 -5.11
CA ALA A 361 -17.48 1.21 -3.99
C ALA A 361 -17.20 2.69 -4.23
N ARG A 362 -16.08 3.05 -4.88
CA ARG A 362 -15.81 4.46 -5.22
C ARG A 362 -16.85 5.00 -6.18
N ALA A 363 -17.17 4.22 -7.21
CA ALA A 363 -18.16 4.59 -8.22
C ALA A 363 -19.55 4.75 -7.59
N ALA A 364 -19.95 3.83 -6.71
CA ALA A 364 -21.27 3.85 -6.10
C ALA A 364 -21.50 5.03 -5.16
N PHE A 365 -20.48 5.43 -4.39
CA PHE A 365 -20.61 6.48 -3.36
C PHE A 365 -20.02 7.83 -3.76
N GLU A 366 -19.42 7.94 -4.94
CA GLU A 366 -18.84 9.19 -5.47
C GLU A 366 -17.85 9.85 -4.48
N LEU A 367 -17.14 9.05 -3.68
CA LEU A 367 -16.24 9.56 -2.64
C LEU A 367 -14.85 9.89 -3.20
N PRO A 368 -14.21 10.96 -2.72
CA PRO A 368 -12.82 11.26 -3.06
C PRO A 368 -11.87 10.24 -2.42
N ASP A 369 -10.70 10.03 -3.06
CA ASP A 369 -9.71 8.99 -2.70
C ASP A 369 -9.35 8.93 -1.21
N GLY A 370 -9.25 10.08 -0.54
CA GLY A 370 -8.87 10.18 0.87
C GLY A 370 -9.94 9.73 1.87
N LYS A 371 -11.15 9.40 1.41
CA LYS A 371 -12.27 8.96 2.25
C LYS A 371 -12.56 7.46 2.15
N ILE A 372 -11.69 6.74 1.44
CA ILE A 372 -11.77 5.30 1.27
C ILE A 372 -10.60 4.68 2.01
N VAL A 373 -10.95 3.80 2.94
CA VAL A 373 -10.04 3.12 3.86
C VAL A 373 -10.12 1.63 3.60
N VAL A 374 -8.98 0.97 3.72
CA VAL A 374 -8.88 -0.49 3.56
C VAL A 374 -8.51 -1.14 4.89
N GLY A 375 -8.96 -2.36 5.14
CA GLY A 375 -8.61 -3.10 6.35
C GLY A 375 -8.82 -4.59 6.23
N TYR A 376 -8.52 -5.30 7.31
CA TYR A 376 -8.75 -6.73 7.43
C TYR A 376 -9.59 -7.01 8.67
N ILE A 377 -10.54 -7.93 8.54
CA ILE A 377 -11.39 -8.39 9.62
C ILE A 377 -10.74 -9.66 10.16
N ALA A 378 -10.09 -9.54 11.32
CA ALA A 378 -9.64 -10.72 12.04
C ALA A 378 -10.88 -11.55 12.44
N PRO A 379 -10.89 -12.86 12.19
CA PRO A 379 -11.94 -13.72 12.72
C PRO A 379 -11.98 -13.59 14.25
N GLN A 380 -13.19 -13.54 14.81
CA GLN A 380 -13.34 -13.48 16.25
C GLN A 380 -12.98 -14.85 16.84
N PRO A 381 -12.20 -14.89 17.93
CA PRO A 381 -11.83 -16.13 18.61
C PRO A 381 -13.03 -16.86 19.20
#